data_AF-A0A2A2RN12-F1
#
_entry.id   AF-A0A2A2RN12-F1
#
_cell.length_a   1.000
_cell.length_b   1.000
_cell.length_c   1.000
_cell.angle_alpha   90.00
_cell.angle_beta   90.00
_cell.angle_gamma   90.00
#
_symmetry.space_group_name_H-M   'P 1'
#
loop_
_entity.id
_entity.type
_entity.pdbx_description
1 polymer ?
#
loop_
_entity_poly.entity_id
_entity_poly.type
_entity_poly.pdbx_seq_one_letter_code
_entity_poly.pdbx_strand_id
1 'polypeptide(L)'
;MKLAPRWFLCLLLTVACSAAEKFPGLQAVLTPAEWQRAGLDRLSPDELGVIDAALIRQQAAATTQLQTALVTARAAVVAVATPAPLPLVQPKAGWLQRFGLPAFDDSDWRTLPPLVSTVVKWESANRFLLDNGQVWEGFEPITYELLGKSIEIHARPHGQFVLVIDGQSTTLRLMRLR
;
A
#
# COMPACT_ATOMS: atom_id res chain seq x y z
N MET A 1 50.62 -7.68 -1.22
CA MET A 1 49.63 -6.91 -0.46
C MET A 1 48.23 -7.44 -0.77
N LYS A 2 47.55 -7.88 0.30
CA LYS A 2 46.10 -7.97 0.53
C LYS A 2 45.27 -9.03 -0.23
N LEU A 3 45.01 -10.10 0.53
CA LEU A 3 44.00 -11.14 0.36
C LEU A 3 42.60 -10.56 0.08
N ALA A 4 41.83 -11.30 -0.73
CA ALA A 4 40.39 -11.17 -0.87
C ALA A 4 39.65 -11.51 0.44
N PRO A 5 38.39 -11.08 0.56
CA PRO A 5 37.36 -12.00 1.02
C PRO A 5 36.17 -12.03 0.05
N ARG A 6 36.03 -13.17 -0.63
CA ARG A 6 34.81 -13.66 -1.28
C ARG A 6 33.79 -14.05 -0.20
N TRP A 7 33.24 -13.09 0.52
CA TRP A 7 32.16 -13.33 1.46
C TRP A 7 31.12 -12.23 1.29
N PHE A 8 30.10 -12.49 0.48
CA PHE A 8 28.70 -12.11 0.73
C PHE A 8 27.81 -12.66 -0.38
N LEU A 9 27.95 -13.96 -0.70
CA LEU A 9 26.97 -14.71 -1.50
C LEU A 9 26.15 -15.58 -0.54
N CYS A 10 25.22 -14.95 0.19
CA CYS A 10 24.16 -15.66 0.89
C CYS A 10 23.14 -14.62 1.39
N LEU A 11 22.33 -14.08 0.49
CA LEU A 11 21.19 -13.25 0.89
C LEU A 11 19.89 -13.87 0.36
N LEU A 12 19.25 -14.61 1.27
CA LEU A 12 17.81 -14.73 1.44
C LEU A 12 17.02 -15.43 0.32
N LEU A 13 17.17 -16.76 0.24
CA LEU A 13 16.02 -17.63 0.00
C LEU A 13 15.29 -17.84 1.34
N THR A 14 14.56 -16.84 1.81
CA THR A 14 13.53 -17.04 2.85
C THR A 14 12.33 -17.70 2.18
N VAL A 15 12.41 -19.02 2.04
CA VAL A 15 11.22 -19.85 1.82
C VAL A 15 10.34 -19.64 3.05
N ALA A 16 9.28 -18.85 2.89
CA ALA A 16 8.22 -18.77 3.88
C ALA A 16 7.57 -20.15 3.98
N CYS A 17 8.01 -20.95 4.93
CA CYS A 17 7.33 -22.15 5.34
C CYS A 17 6.04 -21.69 6.01
N SER A 18 4.94 -21.60 5.25
CA SER A 18 3.62 -21.39 5.84
C SER A 18 3.29 -22.63 6.65
N ALA A 19 3.49 -22.55 7.98
CA ALA A 19 2.95 -23.54 8.88
C ALA A 19 1.43 -23.48 8.77
N ALA A 20 0.83 -24.55 8.21
CA ALA A 20 -0.61 -24.70 8.23
C ALA A 20 -1.03 -24.86 9.71
N GLU A 21 -1.61 -23.83 10.30
CA GLU A 21 -2.22 -23.95 11.62
C GLU A 21 -3.34 -24.99 11.52
N LYS A 22 -3.18 -26.09 12.28
CA LYS A 22 -4.14 -27.19 12.26
C LYS A 22 -5.38 -26.75 13.04
N PHE A 23 -6.55 -26.86 12.41
CA PHE A 23 -7.82 -26.52 13.06
C PHE A 23 -7.99 -27.35 14.34
N PRO A 24 -8.16 -26.72 15.52
CA PRO A 24 -8.20 -27.41 16.81
C PRO A 24 -9.52 -28.13 17.12
N GLY A 25 -10.47 -28.15 16.18
CA GLY A 25 -11.81 -28.74 16.34
C GLY A 25 -12.83 -27.77 16.91
N LEU A 26 -14.12 -27.95 16.62
CA LEU A 26 -15.20 -27.05 17.06
C LEU A 26 -15.28 -26.87 18.58
N GLN A 27 -14.96 -27.91 19.35
CA GLN A 27 -15.02 -27.88 20.82
C GLN A 27 -13.98 -26.92 21.45
N ALA A 28 -12.86 -26.68 20.77
CA ALA A 28 -11.85 -25.72 21.23
C ALA A 28 -12.22 -24.27 20.89
N VAL A 29 -13.11 -24.07 19.91
CA VAL A 29 -13.53 -22.75 19.42
C VAL A 29 -14.77 -22.24 20.16
N LEU A 30 -15.71 -23.13 20.47
CA LEU A 30 -16.97 -22.78 21.11
C LEU A 30 -16.87 -22.81 22.63
N THR A 31 -17.53 -21.86 23.30
CA THR A 31 -17.70 -21.93 24.76
C THR A 31 -18.69 -23.05 25.14
N PRO A 32 -18.63 -23.59 26.37
CA PRO A 32 -19.58 -24.63 26.81
C PRO A 32 -21.06 -24.20 26.72
N ALA A 33 -21.35 -22.91 26.93
CA ALA A 33 -22.69 -22.36 26.82
C ALA A 33 -23.18 -22.34 25.37
N GLU A 34 -22.31 -22.01 24.41
CA GLU A 34 -22.62 -22.06 22.98
C GLU A 34 -22.78 -23.50 22.50
N TRP A 35 -21.95 -24.41 23.01
CA TRP A 35 -22.03 -25.84 22.73
C TRP A 35 -23.40 -26.43 23.09
N GLN A 36 -23.87 -26.15 24.31
CA GLN A 36 -25.18 -26.60 24.78
C GLN A 36 -26.35 -25.91 24.04
N ARG A 37 -26.22 -24.61 23.75
CA ARG A 37 -27.26 -23.88 22.99
C ARG A 37 -27.39 -24.36 21.55
N ALA A 38 -26.28 -24.76 20.94
CA ALA A 38 -26.25 -25.33 19.60
C ALA A 38 -26.73 -26.79 19.57
N GLY A 39 -26.94 -27.42 20.72
CA GLY A 39 -27.35 -28.83 20.83
C GLY A 39 -26.28 -29.81 20.35
N LEU A 40 -25.02 -29.37 20.28
CA LEU A 40 -23.88 -30.19 19.82
C LEU A 40 -23.53 -31.31 20.82
N ASP A 41 -24.05 -31.24 22.05
CA ASP A 41 -23.96 -32.28 23.08
C ASP A 41 -24.71 -33.57 22.73
N ARG A 42 -25.66 -33.51 21.79
CA ARG A 42 -26.48 -34.65 21.38
C ARG A 42 -25.90 -35.42 20.19
N LEU A 43 -24.85 -34.89 19.57
CA LEU A 43 -24.19 -35.49 18.42
C LEU A 43 -23.19 -36.56 18.87
N SER A 44 -23.10 -37.63 18.10
CA SER A 44 -22.07 -38.63 18.29
C SER A 44 -20.68 -38.08 17.90
N PRO A 45 -19.58 -38.65 18.45
CA PRO A 45 -18.23 -38.24 18.07
C PRO A 45 -17.95 -38.35 16.57
N ASP A 46 -18.54 -39.35 15.90
CA ASP A 46 -18.40 -39.55 14.47
C ASP A 46 -19.09 -38.44 13.65
N GLU A 47 -20.29 -38.03 14.05
CA GLU A 47 -21.02 -36.91 13.42
C GLU A 47 -20.26 -35.59 13.60
N LEU A 48 -19.72 -35.34 14.79
CA LEU A 48 -18.88 -34.17 15.06
C LEU A 48 -17.61 -34.18 14.18
N GLY A 49 -17.00 -35.35 14.00
CA GLY A 49 -15.84 -35.51 13.11
C GLY A 49 -16.15 -35.17 11.65
N VAL A 50 -17.35 -35.49 11.16
CA VAL A 50 -17.78 -35.11 9.81
C VAL A 50 -17.92 -33.59 9.67
N ILE A 51 -18.46 -32.92 10.68
CA ILE A 51 -18.62 -31.46 10.70
C ILE A 51 -17.25 -30.76 10.74
N ASP A 52 -16.35 -31.20 11.64
CA ASP A 52 -14.99 -30.67 11.72
C ASP A 52 -14.24 -30.86 10.40
N ALA A 53 -14.36 -32.03 9.77
CA ALA A 53 -13.74 -32.30 8.47
C ALA A 53 -14.31 -31.42 7.36
N ALA A 54 -15.61 -31.14 7.36
CA ALA A 54 -16.24 -30.23 6.41
C ALA A 54 -15.73 -28.79 6.58
N LEU A 55 -15.61 -28.32 7.83
CA LEU A 55 -15.11 -26.99 8.15
C LEU A 55 -13.64 -26.82 7.74
N ILE A 56 -12.79 -27.83 8.01
CA ILE A 56 -11.39 -27.85 7.56
C ILE A 56 -11.31 -27.73 6.03
N ARG A 57 -12.12 -28.48 5.28
CA ARG A 57 -12.14 -28.40 3.81
C ARG A 57 -12.56 -27.02 3.31
N GLN A 58 -13.55 -26.41 3.95
CA GLN A 58 -14.02 -25.07 3.57
C GLN A 58 -12.94 -24.00 3.83
N GLN A 59 -12.26 -24.05 4.98
CA GLN A 59 -11.15 -23.15 5.31
C GLN A 59 -9.95 -23.34 4.36
N ALA A 60 -9.61 -24.58 4.04
CA ALA A 60 -8.56 -24.89 3.07
C ALA A 60 -8.89 -24.33 1.69
N ALA A 61 -10.13 -24.52 1.21
CA ALA A 61 -10.58 -23.99 -0.08
C ALA A 61 -10.51 -22.45 -0.12
N ALA A 62 -10.98 -21.77 0.93
CA ALA A 62 -10.90 -20.31 1.03
C ALA A 62 -9.44 -19.82 1.03
N THR A 63 -8.55 -20.52 1.74
CA THR A 63 -7.11 -20.19 1.76
C THR A 63 -6.47 -20.36 0.38
N THR A 64 -6.78 -21.46 -0.32
CA THR A 64 -6.31 -21.68 -1.70
C THR A 64 -6.81 -20.62 -2.66
N GLN A 65 -8.07 -20.18 -2.53
CA GLN A 65 -8.61 -19.10 -3.36
C GLN A 65 -7.87 -17.78 -3.13
N LEU A 66 -7.63 -17.42 -1.87
CA LEU A 66 -6.86 -16.23 -1.52
C LEU A 66 -5.42 -16.30 -2.05
N GLN A 67 -4.74 -17.43 -1.88
CA GLN A 67 -3.39 -17.65 -2.42
C GLN A 67 -3.37 -17.52 -3.95
N THR A 68 -4.35 -18.11 -4.63
CA THR A 68 -4.48 -18.01 -6.08
C THR A 68 -4.67 -16.56 -6.52
N ALA A 69 -5.58 -15.83 -5.87
CA ALA A 69 -5.83 -14.42 -6.15
C ALA A 69 -4.57 -13.56 -5.92
N LEU A 70 -3.81 -13.82 -4.86
CA LEU A 70 -2.54 -13.14 -4.59
C LEU A 70 -1.49 -13.42 -5.66
N VAL A 71 -1.36 -14.67 -6.12
CA VAL A 71 -0.44 -15.04 -7.22
C VAL A 71 -0.86 -14.36 -8.52
N THR A 72 -2.15 -14.37 -8.86
CA THR A 72 -2.68 -13.67 -10.05
C THR A 72 -2.46 -12.16 -9.96
N ALA A 73 -2.73 -11.53 -8.81
CA ALA A 73 -2.49 -10.11 -8.60
C ALA A 73 -1.00 -9.76 -8.73
N ARG A 74 -0.11 -10.58 -8.15
CA ARG A 74 1.34 -10.42 -8.32
C ARG A 74 1.77 -10.57 -9.78
N ALA A 75 1.24 -11.56 -10.50
CA ALA A 75 1.51 -11.74 -11.92
C ALA A 75 1.02 -10.56 -12.76
N ALA A 76 -0.14 -9.98 -12.44
CA ALA A 76 -0.66 -8.79 -13.10
C ALA A 76 0.25 -7.56 -12.88
N VAL A 77 0.75 -7.35 -11.65
CA VAL A 77 1.71 -6.27 -11.36
C VAL A 77 3.02 -6.46 -12.14
N VAL A 78 3.51 -7.70 -12.28
CA VAL A 78 4.71 -8.01 -13.08
C VAL A 78 4.47 -7.83 -14.58
N ALA A 79 3.28 -8.18 -15.08
CA ALA A 79 2.91 -8.00 -16.48
C ALA A 79 2.80 -6.52 -16.86
N VAL A 80 2.25 -5.67 -15.99
CA VAL A 80 2.22 -4.21 -16.18
C VAL A 80 3.63 -3.59 -16.11
N ALA A 81 4.56 -4.21 -15.37
CA ALA A 81 5.97 -3.80 -15.32
C ALA A 81 6.83 -4.34 -16.48
N THR A 82 6.28 -5.18 -17.37
CA THR A 82 6.99 -5.66 -18.55
C THR A 82 6.58 -4.79 -19.75
N PRO A 83 7.41 -3.83 -20.18
CA PRO A 83 7.08 -3.07 -21.38
C PRO A 83 7.06 -4.03 -22.57
N ALA A 84 5.97 -4.01 -23.34
CA ALA A 84 5.92 -4.65 -24.66
C ALA A 84 7.14 -4.21 -25.49
N PRO A 85 7.74 -5.08 -26.33
CA PRO A 85 8.86 -4.69 -27.17
C PRO A 85 8.35 -3.74 -28.27
N LEU A 86 8.27 -2.46 -27.94
CA LEU A 86 8.13 -1.35 -28.88
C LEU A 86 9.52 -0.93 -29.37
N PRO A 87 9.66 -0.43 -30.61
CA PRO A 87 10.95 -0.15 -31.22
C PRO A 87 11.76 0.84 -30.38
N LEU A 88 13.05 0.58 -30.38
CA LEU A 88 14.10 1.12 -29.53
C LEU A 88 14.26 2.66 -29.62
N VAL A 89 13.33 3.42 -29.05
CA VAL A 89 13.61 4.81 -28.65
C VAL A 89 13.99 4.74 -27.18
N GLN A 90 15.29 4.59 -26.90
CA GLN A 90 15.82 4.71 -25.54
C GLN A 90 15.62 6.17 -25.09
N PRO A 91 14.71 6.47 -24.15
CA PRO A 91 14.81 7.74 -23.45
C PRO A 91 16.04 7.62 -22.55
N LYS A 92 16.88 8.66 -22.59
CA LYS A 92 18.10 8.79 -21.78
C LYS A 92 17.73 8.55 -20.32
N ALA A 93 17.98 7.34 -19.83
CA ALA A 93 17.60 6.91 -18.49
C ALA A 93 18.23 7.86 -17.47
N GLY A 94 17.38 8.71 -16.89
CA GLY A 94 17.78 9.68 -15.89
C GLY A 94 18.27 8.94 -14.66
N TRP A 95 19.38 9.40 -14.08
CA TRP A 95 19.99 8.84 -12.88
C TRP A 95 19.05 8.65 -11.68
N LEU A 96 17.85 9.24 -11.69
CA LEU A 96 16.82 9.15 -10.64
C LEU A 96 15.90 7.92 -10.77
N GLN A 97 15.75 7.34 -11.97
CA GLN A 97 14.90 6.14 -12.17
C GLN A 97 15.47 4.88 -11.51
N ARG A 98 16.80 4.82 -11.30
CA ARG A 98 17.46 3.72 -10.59
C ARG A 98 17.09 3.64 -9.09
N PHE A 99 16.44 4.68 -8.55
CA PHE A 99 16.02 4.77 -7.16
C PHE A 99 14.51 4.55 -6.95
N GLY A 100 13.77 4.08 -7.97
CA GLY A 100 12.37 3.68 -7.80
C GLY A 100 11.38 4.83 -7.57
N LEU A 101 11.76 6.06 -7.93
CA LEU A 101 10.83 7.17 -8.04
C LEU A 101 10.09 7.06 -9.38
N PRO A 102 8.76 7.31 -9.43
CA PRO A 102 8.08 7.44 -10.70
C PRO A 102 8.78 8.54 -11.49
N ALA A 103 9.16 8.24 -12.73
CA ALA A 103 9.57 9.29 -13.64
C ALA A 103 8.41 10.28 -13.67
N PHE A 104 8.66 11.52 -13.26
CA PHE A 104 7.78 12.61 -13.64
C PHE A 104 7.95 12.73 -15.15
N ASP A 105 7.18 11.93 -15.86
CA ASP A 105 7.04 12.04 -17.29
C ASP A 105 6.50 13.44 -17.58
N ASP A 106 6.80 13.96 -18.77
CA ASP A 106 6.27 15.22 -19.30
C ASP A 106 4.74 15.13 -19.56
N SER A 107 4.01 14.36 -18.75
CA SER A 107 2.55 14.42 -18.63
C SER A 107 2.18 15.85 -18.31
N ASP A 108 1.51 16.49 -19.27
CA ASP A 108 1.16 17.90 -19.26
C ASP A 108 0.52 18.26 -17.91
N TRP A 109 1.28 18.91 -17.02
CA TRP A 109 0.86 19.26 -15.66
C TRP A 109 -0.44 20.08 -15.65
N ARG A 110 -0.79 20.67 -16.81
CA ARG A 110 -2.04 21.39 -17.07
C ARG A 110 -3.29 20.51 -17.04
N THR A 111 -3.16 19.21 -17.30
CA THR A 111 -4.28 18.26 -17.30
C THR A 111 -4.48 17.55 -15.97
N LEU A 112 -3.60 17.79 -14.98
CA LEU A 112 -3.74 17.21 -13.66
C LEU A 112 -4.85 17.93 -12.88
N PRO A 113 -5.83 17.19 -12.31
CA PRO A 113 -6.89 17.80 -11.52
C PRO A 113 -6.29 18.47 -10.27
N PRO A 114 -6.76 19.67 -9.90
CA PRO A 114 -6.32 20.32 -8.67
C PRO A 114 -6.73 19.47 -7.47
N LEU A 115 -5.81 19.32 -6.50
CA LEU A 115 -6.11 18.63 -5.26
C LEU A 115 -6.79 19.61 -4.30
N VAL A 116 -8.10 19.45 -4.12
CA VAL A 116 -8.89 20.22 -3.16
C VAL A 116 -8.96 19.45 -1.85
N SER A 117 -8.54 20.07 -0.76
CA SER A 117 -8.41 19.40 0.53
C SER A 117 -8.41 20.40 1.69
N THR A 118 -8.88 19.97 2.86
CA THR A 118 -8.89 20.80 4.07
C THR A 118 -7.66 20.53 4.93
N VAL A 119 -7.00 21.58 5.41
CA VAL A 119 -5.88 21.43 6.34
C VAL A 119 -6.40 21.13 7.75
N VAL A 120 -6.05 19.95 8.28
CA VAL A 120 -6.51 19.47 9.59
C VAL A 120 -5.62 19.96 10.71
N LYS A 121 -4.31 19.86 10.55
CA LYS A 121 -3.33 20.26 11.58
C LYS A 121 -2.01 20.71 10.98
N TRP A 122 -1.28 21.55 11.71
CA TRP A 122 0.14 21.77 11.48
C TRP A 122 0.95 20.70 12.20
N GLU A 123 1.90 20.09 11.51
CA GLU A 123 2.88 19.17 12.10
C GLU A 123 4.19 19.88 12.44
N SER A 124 4.55 20.93 11.71
CA SER A 124 5.69 21.80 12.00
C SER A 124 5.43 23.22 11.49
N ALA A 125 6.38 24.14 11.68
CA ALA A 125 6.28 25.51 11.18
C ALA A 125 6.09 25.62 9.66
N ASN A 126 6.46 24.59 8.89
CA ASN A 126 6.30 24.58 7.43
C ASN A 126 5.63 23.32 6.87
N ARG A 127 5.08 22.47 7.75
CA ARG A 127 4.50 21.18 7.40
C ARG A 127 3.09 21.07 7.96
N PHE A 128 2.15 20.73 7.10
CA PHE A 128 0.75 20.57 7.47
C PHE A 128 0.19 19.25 6.97
N LEU A 129 -0.80 18.74 7.70
CA LEU A 129 -1.52 17.53 7.39
C LEU A 129 -2.91 17.88 6.85
N LEU A 130 -3.26 17.21 5.76
CA LEU A 130 -4.52 17.30 5.07
C LEU A 130 -5.53 16.25 5.55
N ASP A 131 -6.81 16.52 5.33
CA ASP A 131 -7.94 15.63 5.63
C ASP A 131 -7.84 14.24 4.98
N ASN A 132 -7.25 14.17 3.80
CA ASN A 132 -6.94 12.92 3.09
C ASN A 132 -5.74 12.14 3.69
N GLY A 133 -5.21 12.60 4.83
CA GLY A 133 -4.06 12.00 5.52
C GLY A 133 -2.71 12.29 4.86
N GLN A 134 -2.65 13.14 3.83
CA GLN A 134 -1.40 13.51 3.19
C GLN A 134 -0.70 14.62 3.94
N VAL A 135 0.62 14.53 4.01
CA VAL A 135 1.46 15.55 4.64
C VAL A 135 2.19 16.34 3.57
N TRP A 136 2.13 17.67 3.69
CA TRP A 136 2.71 18.59 2.72
C TRP A 136 3.61 19.59 3.44
N GLU A 137 4.70 19.97 2.78
CA GLU A 137 5.69 20.92 3.30
C GLU A 137 5.97 22.01 2.27
N GLY A 138 6.03 23.25 2.74
CA GLY A 138 6.45 24.39 1.92
C GLY A 138 7.95 24.34 1.61
N PHE A 139 8.34 24.77 0.41
CA PHE A 139 9.74 25.12 0.14
C PHE A 139 10.09 26.46 0.78
N GLU A 140 9.18 27.42 0.65
CA GLU A 140 9.25 28.70 1.36
C GLU A 140 8.46 28.61 2.68
N PRO A 141 8.82 29.41 3.70
CA PRO A 141 8.06 29.49 4.94
C PRO A 141 6.62 29.90 4.67
N ILE A 142 5.67 29.06 5.03
CA ILE A 142 4.25 29.37 4.88
C ILE A 142 3.85 30.39 5.96
N THR A 143 3.63 31.63 5.55
CA THR A 143 3.20 32.73 6.43
C THR A 143 1.68 32.84 6.56
N TYR A 144 0.93 31.97 5.89
CA TYR A 144 -0.52 31.98 5.86
C TYR A 144 -1.12 31.03 6.90
N GLU A 145 -2.21 31.45 7.52
CA GLU A 145 -2.99 30.58 8.39
C GLU A 145 -3.88 29.67 7.52
N LEU A 146 -3.47 28.40 7.42
CA LEU A 146 -4.14 27.39 6.59
C LEU A 146 -5.10 26.49 7.38
N LEU A 147 -5.03 26.46 8.71
CA LEU A 147 -5.83 25.54 9.54
C LEU A 147 -7.33 25.69 9.30
N GLY A 148 -8.00 24.58 9.04
CA GLY A 148 -9.45 24.54 8.81
C GLY A 148 -9.89 25.16 7.49
N LYS A 149 -8.97 25.60 6.62
CA LYS A 149 -9.29 26.14 5.30
C LYS A 149 -9.24 25.04 4.24
N SER A 150 -10.13 25.17 3.26
CA SER A 150 -10.05 24.41 2.01
C SER A 150 -9.00 25.04 1.14
N ILE A 151 -7.98 24.27 0.77
CA ILE A 151 -6.90 24.69 -0.11
C ILE A 151 -6.92 23.87 -1.40
N GLU A 152 -6.48 24.48 -2.48
CA GLU A 152 -6.29 23.80 -3.76
C GLU A 152 -4.81 23.73 -4.09
N ILE A 153 -4.31 22.55 -4.43
CA ILE A 153 -2.91 22.35 -4.80
C ILE A 153 -2.86 22.03 -6.29
N HIS A 154 -2.22 22.92 -7.05
CA HIS A 154 -2.03 22.75 -8.50
C HIS A 154 -0.64 22.24 -8.79
N ALA A 155 -0.54 21.22 -9.66
CA ALA A 155 0.73 20.83 -10.23
C ALA A 155 1.27 21.95 -11.13
N ARG A 156 2.59 22.07 -11.19
CA ARG A 156 3.34 23.02 -12.01
C ARG A 156 4.46 22.26 -12.76
N PRO A 157 5.05 22.87 -13.79
CA PRO A 157 6.17 22.26 -14.50
C PRO A 157 7.26 21.81 -13.52
N HIS A 158 7.97 20.74 -13.87
CA HIS A 158 9.13 20.23 -13.12
C HIS A 158 8.78 19.65 -11.73
N GLY A 159 7.55 19.13 -11.56
CA GLY A 159 7.12 18.46 -10.33
C GLY A 159 6.95 19.40 -9.14
N GLN A 160 6.80 20.70 -9.39
CA GLN A 160 6.46 21.67 -8.37
C GLN A 160 4.96 21.67 -8.12
N PHE A 161 4.56 22.02 -6.91
CA PHE A 161 3.15 22.20 -6.56
C PHE A 161 2.95 23.60 -6.03
N VAL A 162 1.86 24.26 -6.41
CA VAL A 162 1.53 25.61 -5.97
C VAL A 162 0.27 25.58 -5.13
N LEU A 163 0.33 26.27 -4.00
CA LEU A 163 -0.80 26.46 -3.10
C LEU A 163 -1.72 27.56 -3.61
N VAL A 164 -3.01 27.26 -3.71
CA VAL A 164 -4.09 28.20 -4.01
C VAL A 164 -5.02 28.24 -2.80
N ILE A 165 -5.31 29.45 -2.32
CA ILE A 165 -6.17 29.69 -1.15
C ILE A 165 -7.30 30.59 -1.63
N ASP A 166 -8.57 30.19 -1.42
CA ASP A 166 -9.75 30.96 -1.82
C ASP A 166 -9.73 31.41 -3.31
N GLY A 167 -9.22 30.55 -4.20
CA GLY A 167 -9.08 30.85 -5.64
C GLY A 167 -7.94 31.81 -5.99
N GLN A 168 -7.15 32.26 -5.02
CA GLN A 168 -5.93 33.05 -5.25
C GLN A 168 -4.70 32.13 -5.26
N SER A 169 -4.05 32.03 -6.42
CA SER A 169 -2.79 31.27 -6.52
C SER A 169 -1.69 31.99 -5.77
N THR A 170 -1.12 31.32 -4.79
CA THR A 170 0.04 31.82 -4.05
C THR A 170 1.32 31.52 -4.84
N THR A 171 2.42 32.20 -4.53
CA THR A 171 3.75 31.87 -5.08
C THR A 171 4.43 30.73 -4.31
N LEU A 172 3.80 30.24 -3.24
CA LEU A 172 4.36 29.21 -2.37
C LEU A 172 4.41 27.87 -3.09
N ARG A 173 5.61 27.28 -3.09
CA ARG A 173 5.83 25.95 -3.64
C ARG A 173 5.74 24.92 -2.53
N LEU A 174 5.12 23.80 -2.83
CA LEU A 174 4.94 22.69 -1.90
C LEU A 174 5.66 21.44 -2.40
N MET A 175 6.09 20.61 -1.45
CA MET A 175 6.45 19.21 -1.67
C MET A 175 5.55 18.31 -0.84
N ARG A 176 5.25 17.13 -1.35
CA ARG A 176 4.54 16.10 -0.60
C ARG A 176 5.54 15.25 0.20
N LEU A 177 5.33 15.10 1.50
CA LEU A 177 6.03 14.13 2.33
C LEU A 177 5.22 12.84 2.46
N ARG A 178 5.93 11.72 2.62
CA ARG A 178 5.36 10.41 2.97
C ARG A 178 5.42 10.18 4.47
#